data_AF-A0AAE0LH89-F1
#
_entry.id   AF-A0AAE0LH89-F1
#
_cell.length_a   1.000
_cell.length_b   1.000
_cell.length_c   1.000
_cell.angle_alpha   90.00
_cell.angle_beta   90.00
_cell.angle_gamma   90.00
#
_symmetry.space_group_name_H-M   'P 1'
#
loop_
_entity.id
_entity.type
_entity.pdbx_description
1 polymer ?
#
loop_
_entity_poly.entity_id
_entity_poly.type
_entity_poly.pdbx_seq_one_letter_code
_entity_poly.pdbx_strand_id
1 'polypeptide(L)'
;MATNFWNQDSVSVKAPNITGRTLPGCPEPLKLFKPSGLDRSVQLHILQRFLHVPCTPSFSQSSGGVVVDRVMAHFGHKEWWMSSTLRTRAQSIWSQRHDEEAKPLLDPEMYGFETHGRTSLGRDTVLTAKAEFDSLTPLVALVKPNHPAVVESTGTLGETLRRHARARATLRGKIPLHEVTAEAAINERCVDAAGGYWDLPESLSLDCTSKFDRSPLSYRVGLQKRRKVRTNASCDEEPERCIAAQAAVQVQHKACFWRRAAQAATPKGTATRRPPYGAVLETPRLALDMGVGALLSCPISSGVQDRLVGIKGVSVGQFGHLGATLQLGSFSRLLCDYTKVCVRLATGAPPADLSAPLGNSDELRRTSAHGEAMRRDATIGPRLANHTLTATLSQQIVGPVRGRMEARFSMDPMESNPSASLQQVKVMETVYGVDVCLPVRGAMRLVAWYSPTRQEAMAEFRLLES
;
A
#
# COMPACT_ATOMS: atom_id res chain seq x y z
N MET A 1 13.54 2.62 -0.45
CA MET A 1 12.95 3.60 -1.38
C MET A 1 12.40 4.73 -0.52
N ALA A 2 12.60 6.00 -0.89
CA ALA A 2 11.86 7.11 -0.27
C ALA A 2 10.61 7.33 -1.13
N THR A 3 9.45 7.38 -0.49
CA THR A 3 8.18 7.00 -1.15
C THR A 3 7.13 8.08 -1.11
N ASN A 4 7.48 9.28 -0.66
CA ASN A 4 6.52 10.36 -0.48
C ASN A 4 5.80 10.75 -1.79
N PHE A 5 6.24 10.25 -2.95
CA PHE A 5 5.56 10.43 -4.22
C PHE A 5 5.02 9.12 -4.85
N TRP A 6 5.77 8.02 -4.77
CA TRP A 6 5.49 6.84 -5.58
C TRP A 6 4.25 6.09 -5.13
N ASN A 7 3.49 5.63 -6.12
CA ASN A 7 2.40 4.71 -5.90
C ASN A 7 2.90 3.36 -5.40
N GLN A 8 2.46 2.96 -4.21
CA GLN A 8 2.81 1.69 -3.62
C GLN A 8 1.57 1.00 -3.09
N ASP A 9 1.47 -0.27 -3.44
CA ASP A 9 0.44 -1.13 -2.90
C ASP A 9 0.80 -1.51 -1.45
N SER A 10 -0.19 -1.38 -0.57
CA SER A 10 -0.22 -1.86 0.80
C SER A 10 -1.32 -2.89 0.90
N VAL A 11 -1.03 -4.03 1.48
CA VAL A 11 -2.04 -5.03 1.83
C VAL A 11 -3.02 -4.40 2.83
N SER A 12 -4.32 -4.64 2.60
CA SER A 12 -5.42 -4.17 3.46
C SER A 12 -6.60 -5.13 3.36
N VAL A 13 -7.08 -5.64 4.49
CA VAL A 13 -8.17 -6.63 4.50
C VAL A 13 -9.52 -5.99 4.17
N LYS A 14 -9.64 -4.66 4.20
CA LYS A 14 -10.92 -3.98 3.93
C LYS A 14 -11.42 -4.16 2.50
N ALA A 15 -10.51 -4.26 1.53
CA ALA A 15 -10.86 -4.42 0.13
C ALA A 15 -10.92 -5.91 -0.27
N PRO A 16 -11.87 -6.33 -1.14
CA PRO A 16 -11.98 -7.71 -1.64
C PRO A 16 -10.67 -8.29 -2.19
N ASN A 17 -9.93 -7.48 -2.95
CA ASN A 17 -8.62 -7.82 -3.52
C ASN A 17 -7.47 -7.86 -2.49
N ILE A 18 -7.74 -7.44 -1.25
CA ILE A 18 -6.82 -7.26 -0.14
C ILE A 18 -5.67 -6.29 -0.44
N THR A 19 -5.88 -5.31 -1.32
CA THR A 19 -4.90 -4.27 -1.63
C THR A 19 -5.50 -2.88 -1.49
N GLY A 20 -4.77 -2.00 -0.82
CA GLY A 20 -4.94 -0.56 -0.83
C GLY A 20 -3.66 0.11 -1.32
N ARG A 21 -3.69 1.43 -1.50
CA ARG A 21 -2.50 2.22 -1.86
C ARG A 21 -2.00 3.03 -0.69
N THR A 22 -0.72 3.32 -0.62
CA THR A 22 -0.27 4.39 0.29
C THR A 22 -0.66 5.74 -0.28
N LEU A 23 -1.21 6.61 0.57
CA LEU A 23 -1.50 7.99 0.20
C LEU A 23 -0.18 8.72 -0.17
N PRO A 24 -0.16 9.60 -1.17
CA PRO A 24 1.00 10.45 -1.45
C PRO A 24 1.38 11.25 -0.23
N GLY A 25 2.68 11.47 -0.08
CA GLY A 25 3.24 12.14 1.07
C GLY A 25 3.40 11.22 2.29
N CYS A 26 2.82 10.03 2.28
CA CYS A 26 3.00 9.06 3.34
C CYS A 26 4.27 8.20 3.13
N PRO A 27 4.87 7.74 4.23
CA PRO A 27 6.03 6.85 4.18
C PRO A 27 5.69 5.47 3.60
N GLU A 28 6.73 4.75 3.20
CA GLU A 28 6.65 3.42 2.56
C GLU A 28 5.83 2.48 3.45
N PRO A 29 4.93 1.65 2.89
CA PRO A 29 4.20 0.69 3.70
C PRO A 29 5.20 -0.25 4.37
N LEU A 30 4.86 -0.64 5.60
CA LEU A 30 5.62 -1.64 6.34
C LEU A 30 5.82 -2.88 5.45
N LYS A 31 6.97 -3.54 5.55
CA LYS A 31 7.31 -4.67 4.66
C LYS A 31 6.37 -5.86 4.89
N LEU A 32 5.76 -5.98 6.06
CA LEU A 32 4.66 -6.92 6.29
C LEU A 32 3.39 -6.55 5.53
N PHE A 33 3.17 -5.29 5.18
CA PHE A 33 2.10 -4.85 4.30
C PHE A 33 2.47 -4.77 2.83
N LYS A 34 3.69 -5.10 2.43
CA LYS A 34 4.00 -5.20 1.00
C LYS A 34 3.28 -6.41 0.41
N PRO A 35 2.67 -6.26 -0.79
CA PRO A 35 2.00 -7.37 -1.45
C PRO A 35 2.99 -8.49 -1.77
N SER A 36 2.46 -9.69 -1.92
CA SER A 36 3.21 -10.92 -2.14
C SER A 36 3.96 -11.01 -3.48
N GLY A 37 3.69 -10.10 -4.42
CA GLY A 37 4.08 -10.20 -5.83
C GLY A 37 3.18 -11.12 -6.67
N LEU A 38 2.35 -11.95 -6.02
CA LEU A 38 1.25 -12.69 -6.65
C LEU A 38 -0.07 -11.95 -6.44
N ASP A 39 -0.94 -12.00 -7.44
CA ASP A 39 -2.31 -11.52 -7.30
C ASP A 39 -3.10 -12.39 -6.32
N ARG A 40 -3.97 -11.76 -5.53
CA ARG A 40 -4.75 -12.43 -4.49
C ARG A 40 -5.64 -13.54 -5.05
N SER A 41 -6.29 -13.32 -6.18
CA SER A 41 -7.09 -14.33 -6.88
C SER A 41 -6.26 -15.56 -7.26
N VAL A 42 -5.02 -15.38 -7.70
CA VAL A 42 -4.10 -16.49 -8.00
C VAL A 42 -3.71 -17.25 -6.74
N GLN A 43 -3.42 -16.54 -5.62
CA GLN A 43 -3.13 -17.20 -4.34
C GLN A 43 -4.32 -18.05 -3.86
N LEU A 44 -5.53 -17.50 -3.90
CA LEU A 44 -6.75 -18.19 -3.47
C LEU A 44 -7.05 -19.39 -4.36
N HIS A 45 -6.81 -19.26 -5.67
CA HIS A 45 -6.97 -20.36 -6.61
C HIS A 45 -6.00 -21.51 -6.32
N ILE A 46 -4.74 -21.21 -6.00
CA ILE A 46 -3.75 -22.21 -5.57
C ILE A 46 -4.20 -22.91 -4.29
N LEU A 47 -4.67 -22.15 -3.30
CA LEU A 47 -5.18 -22.68 -2.03
C LEU A 47 -6.36 -23.64 -2.21
N GLN A 48 -7.31 -23.28 -3.06
CA GLN A 48 -8.48 -24.11 -3.34
C GLN A 48 -8.13 -25.36 -4.12
N ARG A 49 -7.29 -25.22 -5.16
CA ARG A 49 -7.02 -26.32 -6.09
C ARG A 49 -5.99 -27.31 -5.57
N PHE A 50 -4.94 -26.85 -4.88
CA PHE A 50 -3.83 -27.71 -4.46
C PHE A 50 -3.87 -28.06 -2.98
N LEU A 51 -4.34 -27.15 -2.12
CA LEU A 51 -4.38 -27.36 -0.68
C LEU A 51 -5.78 -27.75 -0.17
N HIS A 52 -6.76 -27.86 -1.07
CA HIS A 52 -8.15 -28.18 -0.75
C HIS A 52 -8.76 -27.27 0.33
N VAL A 53 -8.29 -26.01 0.40
CA VAL A 53 -8.81 -24.99 1.31
C VAL A 53 -9.96 -24.28 0.58
N PRO A 54 -11.24 -24.56 0.89
CA PRO A 54 -12.36 -24.08 0.08
C PRO A 54 -12.49 -22.55 0.12
N CYS A 55 -12.17 -21.95 1.27
CA CYS A 55 -12.22 -20.50 1.46
C CYS A 55 -11.10 -20.06 2.40
N THR A 56 -10.58 -18.84 2.22
CA THR A 56 -9.49 -18.30 3.05
C THR A 56 -10.03 -17.24 4.01
N PRO A 57 -9.89 -17.43 5.33
CA PRO A 57 -10.35 -16.44 6.30
C PRO A 57 -9.36 -15.27 6.39
N SER A 58 -9.89 -14.10 6.69
CA SER A 58 -9.17 -12.90 7.11
C SER A 58 -10.02 -12.11 8.09
N PHE A 59 -9.43 -11.17 8.82
CA PHE A 59 -10.10 -10.40 9.87
C PHE A 59 -10.04 -8.91 9.57
N SER A 60 -11.18 -8.25 9.65
CA SER A 60 -11.35 -6.81 9.46
C SER A 60 -12.46 -6.31 10.38
N GLN A 61 -12.12 -5.54 11.42
CA GLN A 61 -13.12 -5.01 12.34
C GLN A 61 -14.16 -4.13 11.63
N SER A 62 -13.73 -3.32 10.64
CA SER A 62 -14.66 -2.46 9.88
C SER A 62 -15.66 -3.22 9.00
N SER A 63 -15.36 -4.48 8.69
CA SER A 63 -16.25 -5.36 7.91
C SER A 63 -17.14 -6.24 8.82
N GLY A 64 -17.13 -6.00 10.14
CA GLY A 64 -17.84 -6.79 11.13
C GLY A 64 -17.09 -8.05 11.60
N GLY A 65 -15.77 -8.12 11.38
CA GLY A 65 -14.89 -9.15 11.92
C GLY A 65 -14.35 -10.12 10.87
N VAL A 66 -14.59 -11.42 11.03
CA VAL A 66 -14.07 -12.46 10.11
C VAL A 66 -14.78 -12.39 8.76
N VAL A 67 -13.99 -12.22 7.70
CA VAL A 67 -14.40 -12.28 6.30
C VAL A 67 -13.74 -13.47 5.61
N VAL A 68 -14.44 -14.06 4.65
CA VAL A 68 -14.04 -15.29 3.99
C VAL A 68 -14.06 -15.09 2.48
N ASP A 69 -12.91 -15.31 1.84
CA ASP A 69 -12.72 -15.10 0.41
C ASP A 69 -12.64 -16.43 -0.35
N ARG A 70 -13.32 -16.48 -1.51
CA ARG A 70 -13.34 -17.64 -2.40
C ARG A 70 -13.28 -17.22 -3.87
N VAL A 71 -12.54 -17.97 -4.69
CA VAL A 71 -12.55 -17.77 -6.15
C VAL A 71 -13.74 -18.54 -6.69
N MET A 72 -14.67 -17.83 -7.33
CA MET A 72 -15.88 -18.41 -7.89
C MET A 72 -15.64 -18.93 -9.30
N ALA A 73 -14.83 -18.20 -10.06
CA ALA A 73 -14.48 -18.59 -11.41
C ALA A 73 -13.07 -18.13 -11.76
N HIS A 74 -12.37 -18.96 -12.54
CA HIS A 74 -11.06 -18.67 -13.10
C HIS A 74 -11.03 -19.26 -14.51
N PHE A 75 -10.75 -18.42 -15.50
CA PHE A 75 -10.78 -18.80 -16.91
C PHE A 75 -9.70 -18.07 -17.69
N GLY A 76 -9.25 -18.68 -18.78
CA GLY A 76 -8.23 -18.16 -19.66
C GLY A 76 -7.03 -19.10 -19.80
N HIS A 77 -5.95 -18.54 -20.32
CA HIS A 77 -4.71 -19.23 -20.66
C HIS A 77 -3.48 -18.46 -20.14
N LYS A 78 -2.29 -18.80 -20.64
CA LYS A 78 -1.04 -18.15 -20.21
C LYS A 78 -0.96 -16.66 -20.57
N GLU A 79 -1.49 -16.27 -21.73
CA GLU A 79 -1.36 -14.90 -22.25
C GLU A 79 -2.43 -13.96 -21.72
N TRP A 80 -3.64 -14.48 -21.49
CA TRP A 80 -4.73 -13.75 -20.87
C TRP A 80 -5.46 -14.65 -19.89
N TRP A 81 -5.87 -14.10 -18.75
CA TRP A 81 -6.75 -14.80 -17.82
C TRP A 81 -7.62 -13.80 -17.08
N MET A 82 -8.74 -14.28 -16.57
CA MET A 82 -9.65 -13.53 -15.72
C MET A 82 -10.10 -14.42 -14.56
N SER A 83 -10.21 -13.82 -13.39
CA SER A 83 -10.61 -14.47 -12.15
C SER A 83 -11.63 -13.63 -11.43
N SER A 84 -12.64 -14.27 -10.87
CA SER A 84 -13.68 -13.63 -10.06
C SER A 84 -13.64 -14.18 -8.64
N THR A 85 -13.50 -13.28 -7.67
CA THR A 85 -13.45 -13.59 -6.23
C THR A 85 -14.71 -13.07 -5.57
N LEU A 86 -15.31 -13.89 -4.70
CA LEU A 86 -16.40 -13.51 -3.83
C LEU A 86 -15.89 -13.46 -2.39
N ARG A 87 -16.21 -12.37 -1.70
CA ARG A 87 -16.00 -12.18 -0.28
C ARG A 87 -17.33 -12.32 0.46
N THR A 88 -17.30 -12.99 1.60
CA THR A 88 -18.44 -13.15 2.50
C THR A 88 -18.09 -12.64 3.90
N ARG A 89 -18.95 -11.81 4.51
CA ARG A 89 -18.77 -11.29 5.88
C ARG A 89 -19.30 -12.30 6.90
N ALA A 90 -18.59 -13.42 7.03
CA ALA A 90 -19.05 -14.59 7.80
C ALA A 90 -19.43 -14.28 9.25
N GLN A 91 -18.66 -13.42 9.95
CA GLN A 91 -18.96 -13.08 11.33
C GLN A 91 -20.22 -12.20 11.47
N SER A 92 -20.43 -11.24 10.58
CA SER A 92 -21.63 -10.40 10.55
C SER A 92 -22.88 -11.23 10.26
N ILE A 93 -22.79 -12.15 9.30
CA ILE A 93 -23.88 -13.10 8.99
C ILE A 93 -24.21 -13.96 10.21
N TRP A 94 -23.18 -14.44 10.91
CA TRP A 94 -23.36 -15.27 12.10
C TRP A 94 -23.99 -14.49 13.26
N SER A 95 -23.57 -13.25 13.50
CA SER A 95 -24.11 -12.43 14.60
C SER A 95 -25.57 -12.05 14.39
N GLN A 96 -25.99 -11.80 13.15
CA GLN A 96 -27.37 -11.44 12.80
C GLN A 96 -28.30 -12.66 12.73
N ARG A 97 -27.79 -13.89 12.88
CA ARG A 97 -28.60 -15.11 12.84
C ARG A 97 -29.61 -15.20 13.98
N HIS A 98 -29.33 -14.56 15.11
CA HIS A 98 -30.20 -14.58 16.29
C HIS A 98 -31.41 -13.65 16.18
N ASP A 99 -31.49 -12.85 15.12
CA ASP A 99 -32.56 -11.91 14.88
C ASP A 99 -33.59 -12.58 13.94
N GLU A 100 -34.80 -12.86 14.44
CA GLU A 100 -35.81 -13.66 13.71
C GLU A 100 -36.33 -12.98 12.44
N GLU A 101 -36.25 -11.65 12.37
CA GLU A 101 -36.67 -10.87 11.20
C GLU A 101 -35.55 -10.74 10.14
N ALA A 102 -34.28 -10.85 10.55
CA ALA A 102 -33.15 -10.67 9.65
C ALA A 102 -32.90 -11.92 8.81
N LYS A 103 -32.79 -11.74 7.49
CA LYS A 103 -32.30 -12.77 6.56
C LYS A 103 -30.89 -12.42 6.10
N PRO A 104 -29.86 -12.56 6.96
CA PRO A 104 -28.52 -12.04 6.68
C PRO A 104 -27.85 -12.67 5.45
N LEU A 105 -28.24 -13.90 5.09
CA LEU A 105 -27.74 -14.55 3.88
C LEU A 105 -28.27 -13.92 2.57
N LEU A 106 -29.40 -13.23 2.62
CA LEU A 106 -30.00 -12.56 1.46
C LEU A 106 -29.58 -11.09 1.36
N ASP A 107 -28.95 -10.54 2.39
CA ASP A 107 -28.48 -9.17 2.40
C ASP A 107 -27.29 -8.98 1.44
N PRO A 108 -27.42 -8.18 0.37
CA PRO A 108 -26.35 -7.92 -0.57
C PRO A 108 -25.12 -7.24 0.05
N GLU A 109 -25.26 -6.56 1.19
CA GLU A 109 -24.16 -5.89 1.88
C GLU A 109 -23.16 -6.88 2.51
N MET A 110 -23.60 -8.12 2.76
CA MET A 110 -22.77 -9.16 3.34
C MET A 110 -21.74 -9.74 2.35
N TYR A 111 -21.84 -9.36 1.08
CA TYR A 111 -21.06 -9.93 -0.01
C TYR A 111 -20.26 -8.84 -0.73
N GLY A 112 -18.97 -9.08 -0.91
CA GLY A 112 -18.10 -8.28 -1.77
C GLY A 112 -17.71 -9.06 -3.01
N PHE A 113 -17.48 -8.38 -4.13
CA PHE A 113 -17.14 -9.01 -5.40
C PHE A 113 -15.93 -8.36 -6.04
N GLU A 114 -15.03 -9.16 -6.58
CA GLU A 114 -13.85 -8.72 -7.32
C GLU A 114 -13.78 -9.47 -8.65
N THR A 115 -13.47 -8.75 -9.71
CA THR A 115 -12.96 -9.34 -10.95
C THR A 115 -11.58 -8.81 -11.26
N HIS A 116 -10.71 -9.71 -11.66
CA HIS A 116 -9.34 -9.40 -11.97
C HIS A 116 -8.95 -10.09 -13.28
N GLY A 117 -8.50 -9.30 -14.25
CA GLY A 117 -8.04 -9.77 -15.54
C GLY A 117 -6.61 -9.33 -15.83
N ARG A 118 -5.86 -10.19 -16.47
CA ARG A 118 -4.53 -9.89 -17.02
C ARG A 118 -4.52 -10.30 -18.48
N THR A 119 -3.94 -9.47 -19.33
CA THR A 119 -3.71 -9.78 -20.75
C THR A 119 -2.34 -9.28 -21.18
N SER A 120 -1.64 -10.08 -21.98
CA SER A 120 -0.33 -9.74 -22.53
C SER A 120 -0.55 -9.14 -23.92
N LEU A 121 -0.21 -7.86 -24.11
CA LEU A 121 -0.41 -7.14 -25.37
C LEU A 121 0.78 -7.30 -26.33
N GLY A 122 1.81 -8.05 -25.92
CA GLY A 122 3.03 -8.32 -26.65
C GLY A 122 4.04 -9.05 -25.77
N ARG A 123 5.29 -9.17 -26.23
CA ARG A 123 6.36 -9.86 -25.48
C ARG A 123 6.74 -9.15 -24.18
N ASP A 124 6.67 -7.82 -24.19
CA ASP A 124 7.19 -6.95 -23.14
C ASP A 124 6.12 -6.08 -22.47
N THR A 125 4.85 -6.24 -22.85
CA THR A 125 3.75 -5.39 -22.39
C THR A 125 2.62 -6.21 -21.80
N VAL A 126 2.22 -5.87 -20.57
CA VAL A 126 1.14 -6.53 -19.83
C VAL A 126 0.13 -5.49 -19.37
N LEU A 127 -1.13 -5.72 -19.67
CA LEU A 127 -2.27 -4.98 -19.15
C LEU A 127 -2.94 -5.80 -18.06
N THR A 128 -3.23 -5.15 -16.93
CA THR A 128 -3.93 -5.71 -15.79
C THR A 128 -5.12 -4.82 -15.46
N ALA A 129 -6.30 -5.39 -15.28
CA ALA A 129 -7.52 -4.67 -14.97
C ALA A 129 -8.21 -5.32 -13.77
N LYS A 130 -8.59 -4.50 -12.79
CA LYS A 130 -9.23 -4.88 -11.53
C LYS A 130 -10.53 -4.10 -11.40
N ALA A 131 -11.62 -4.77 -11.05
CA ALA A 131 -12.87 -4.14 -10.67
C ALA A 131 -13.39 -4.77 -9.38
N GLU A 132 -13.79 -3.93 -8.43
CA GLU A 132 -14.16 -4.34 -7.09
C GLU A 132 -15.45 -3.65 -6.66
N PHE A 133 -16.26 -4.40 -5.93
CA PHE A 133 -17.49 -3.97 -5.31
C PHE A 133 -17.46 -4.36 -3.83
N ASP A 134 -17.51 -3.37 -2.94
CA ASP A 134 -17.50 -3.60 -1.49
C ASP A 134 -18.82 -4.24 -0.97
N SER A 135 -19.89 -4.11 -1.77
CA SER A 135 -21.23 -4.67 -1.56
C SER A 135 -21.82 -5.13 -2.91
N LEU A 136 -22.67 -6.17 -2.91
CA LEU A 136 -23.44 -6.58 -4.09
C LEU A 136 -24.67 -5.69 -4.35
N THR A 137 -25.02 -4.76 -3.47
CA THR A 137 -26.19 -3.85 -3.64
C THR A 137 -26.26 -3.19 -5.02
N PRO A 138 -25.16 -2.65 -5.61
CA PRO A 138 -25.22 -2.04 -6.93
C PRO A 138 -25.50 -3.06 -8.05
N LEU A 139 -25.03 -4.29 -7.93
CA LEU A 139 -25.31 -5.36 -8.89
C LEU A 139 -26.76 -5.84 -8.77
N VAL A 140 -27.29 -5.91 -7.56
CA VAL A 140 -28.72 -6.22 -7.33
C VAL A 140 -29.59 -5.10 -7.88
N ALA A 141 -29.22 -3.83 -7.71
CA ALA A 141 -29.96 -2.69 -8.25
C ALA A 141 -30.08 -2.72 -9.78
N LEU A 142 -29.07 -3.22 -10.49
CA LEU A 142 -29.10 -3.40 -11.95
C LEU A 142 -30.11 -4.47 -12.40
N VAL A 143 -30.32 -5.52 -11.59
CA VAL A 143 -31.19 -6.65 -11.95
C VAL A 143 -32.61 -6.48 -11.38
N LYS A 144 -32.72 -5.96 -10.17
CA LYS A 144 -33.95 -5.77 -9.40
C LYS A 144 -33.90 -4.40 -8.69
N PRO A 145 -34.33 -3.31 -9.36
CA PRO A 145 -34.29 -1.97 -8.77
C PRO A 145 -35.20 -1.81 -7.56
N ASN A 146 -36.27 -2.61 -7.44
CA ASN A 146 -37.24 -2.56 -6.33
C ASN A 146 -36.84 -3.43 -5.12
N HIS A 147 -35.59 -3.90 -5.04
CA HIS A 147 -35.13 -4.70 -3.90
C HIS A 147 -35.03 -3.82 -2.64
N PRO A 148 -35.47 -4.29 -1.45
CA PRO A 148 -35.49 -3.48 -0.22
C PRO A 148 -34.13 -2.85 0.11
N ALA A 149 -33.03 -3.61 -0.01
CA ALA A 149 -31.66 -3.11 0.19
C ALA A 149 -31.24 -1.98 -0.79
N VAL A 150 -31.90 -1.86 -1.95
CA VAL A 150 -31.65 -0.78 -2.92
C VAL A 150 -32.52 0.43 -2.60
N VAL A 151 -33.76 0.21 -2.15
CA VAL A 151 -34.70 1.26 -1.74
C VAL A 151 -34.25 1.97 -0.46
N GLU A 152 -33.60 1.26 0.46
CA GLU A 152 -33.01 1.83 1.68
C GLU A 152 -31.76 2.68 1.38
N SER A 153 -31.04 2.38 0.30
CA SER A 153 -29.94 3.21 -0.15
C SER A 153 -30.50 4.49 -0.80
N THR A 154 -30.52 5.58 -0.04
CA THR A 154 -31.12 6.91 -0.37
C THR A 154 -30.47 7.66 -1.56
N GLY A 155 -29.88 6.99 -2.54
CA GLY A 155 -29.16 7.59 -3.66
C GLY A 155 -29.58 7.07 -5.04
N THR A 156 -29.33 7.87 -6.08
CA THR A 156 -29.48 7.41 -7.47
C THR A 156 -28.56 6.22 -7.77
N LEU A 157 -28.89 5.36 -8.74
CA LEU A 157 -28.06 4.21 -9.15
C LEU A 157 -26.60 4.63 -9.46
N GLY A 158 -26.42 5.82 -10.04
CA GLY A 158 -25.09 6.38 -10.31
C GLY A 158 -24.31 6.72 -9.04
N GLU A 159 -24.96 7.15 -7.97
CA GLU A 159 -24.32 7.40 -6.68
C GLU A 159 -23.99 6.12 -5.93
N THR A 160 -24.87 5.13 -5.95
CA THR A 160 -24.61 3.84 -5.29
C THR A 160 -23.46 3.09 -5.95
N LEU A 161 -23.39 3.12 -7.29
CA LEU A 161 -22.24 2.65 -8.06
C LEU A 161 -20.97 3.44 -7.72
N ARG A 162 -21.04 4.78 -7.66
CA ARG A 162 -19.88 5.60 -7.29
C ARG A 162 -19.38 5.36 -5.87
N ARG A 163 -20.23 4.96 -4.93
CA ARG A 163 -19.82 4.70 -3.54
C ARG A 163 -19.17 3.31 -3.38
N HIS A 164 -19.65 2.31 -4.10
CA HIS A 164 -19.28 0.91 -3.87
C HIS A 164 -18.39 0.29 -4.95
N ALA A 165 -18.41 0.83 -6.17
CA ALA A 165 -17.64 0.31 -7.30
C ALA A 165 -16.30 1.01 -7.43
N ARG A 166 -15.27 0.20 -7.69
CA ARG A 166 -13.88 0.62 -7.77
C ARG A 166 -13.24 -0.08 -8.95
N ALA A 167 -12.37 0.63 -9.67
CA ALA A 167 -11.71 0.05 -10.83
C ALA A 167 -10.28 0.55 -10.93
N ARG A 168 -9.38 -0.33 -11.37
CA ARG A 168 -7.98 0.00 -11.62
C ARG A 168 -7.49 -0.71 -12.86
N ALA A 169 -6.85 0.03 -13.76
CA ALA A 169 -6.11 -0.50 -14.88
C ALA A 169 -4.63 -0.17 -14.72
N THR A 170 -3.76 -1.13 -15.04
CA THR A 170 -2.31 -1.01 -14.94
C THR A 170 -1.67 -1.62 -16.17
N LEU A 171 -0.94 -0.80 -16.92
CA LEU A 171 -0.17 -1.17 -18.08
C LEU A 171 1.31 -1.14 -17.70
N ARG A 172 2.00 -2.29 -17.82
CA ARG A 172 3.44 -2.41 -17.60
C ARG A 172 4.13 -2.76 -18.89
N GLY A 173 5.13 -1.97 -19.27
CA GLY A 173 5.94 -2.17 -20.46
C GLY A 173 7.42 -2.20 -20.12
N LYS A 174 8.17 -3.16 -20.69
CA LYS A 174 9.63 -3.19 -20.61
C LYS A 174 10.22 -2.51 -21.84
N ILE A 175 11.06 -1.51 -21.60
CA ILE A 175 11.84 -0.81 -22.64
C ILE A 175 13.32 -1.15 -22.39
N PRO A 176 14.22 -1.06 -23.38
CA PRO A 176 15.66 -1.17 -23.12
C PRO A 176 16.09 -0.28 -21.94
N LEU A 177 16.74 -0.89 -20.95
CA LEU A 177 17.21 -0.26 -19.69
C LEU A 177 16.13 0.32 -18.76
N HIS A 178 14.84 0.28 -19.13
CA HIS A 178 13.77 0.90 -18.37
C HIS A 178 12.55 -0.01 -18.18
N GLU A 179 11.78 0.26 -17.14
CA GLU A 179 10.45 -0.29 -16.93
C GLU A 179 9.47 0.87 -16.78
N VAL A 180 8.42 0.86 -17.59
CA VAL A 180 7.38 1.90 -17.62
C VAL A 180 6.09 1.30 -17.09
N THR A 181 5.47 1.99 -16.15
CA THR A 181 4.19 1.62 -15.55
C THR A 181 3.22 2.79 -15.70
N ALA A 182 2.11 2.57 -16.39
CA ALA A 182 0.99 3.50 -16.47
C ALA A 182 -0.20 2.92 -15.70
N GLU A 183 -0.85 3.71 -14.86
CA GLU A 183 -1.97 3.26 -14.05
C GLU A 183 -3.08 4.30 -14.04
N ALA A 184 -4.33 3.85 -14.14
CA ALA A 184 -5.53 4.66 -13.99
C ALA A 184 -6.46 3.96 -13.01
N ALA A 185 -7.00 4.69 -12.04
CA ALA A 185 -7.94 4.15 -11.08
C ALA A 185 -9.11 5.11 -10.78
N ILE A 186 -10.24 4.51 -10.43
CA ILE A 186 -11.48 5.18 -10.04
C ILE A 186 -11.85 4.66 -8.65
N ASN A 187 -12.17 5.58 -7.73
CA ASN A 187 -12.48 5.29 -6.33
C ASN A 187 -11.41 4.42 -5.65
N GLU A 188 -10.15 4.78 -5.86
CA GLU A 188 -8.99 4.04 -5.35
C GLU A 188 -8.85 4.23 -3.84
N ARG A 189 -8.76 3.14 -3.08
CA ARG A 189 -8.57 3.20 -1.63
C ARG A 189 -7.11 3.38 -1.27
N CYS A 190 -6.85 4.47 -0.57
CA CYS A 190 -5.59 4.81 0.02
C CYS A 190 -5.59 4.60 1.53
N VAL A 191 -4.39 4.37 2.06
CA VAL A 191 -4.07 4.24 3.48
C VAL A 191 -3.05 5.33 3.82
N ASP A 192 -3.32 6.07 4.87
CA ASP A 192 -2.41 7.11 5.37
C ASP A 192 -1.30 6.54 6.27
N ALA A 193 -0.43 7.43 6.75
CA ALA A 193 0.70 7.07 7.61
C ALA A 193 0.29 6.47 8.97
N ALA A 194 -0.91 6.83 9.46
CA ALA A 194 -1.50 6.41 10.73
C ALA A 194 -2.41 5.16 10.59
N GLY A 195 -2.61 4.65 9.37
CA GLY A 195 -3.48 3.50 9.09
C GLY A 195 -4.94 3.87 8.82
N GLY A 196 -5.27 5.15 8.68
CA GLY A 196 -6.57 5.64 8.23
C GLY A 196 -6.80 5.43 6.74
N TYR A 197 -8.06 5.32 6.34
CA TYR A 197 -8.47 4.97 4.99
C TYR A 197 -9.16 6.14 4.28
N TRP A 198 -8.84 6.29 2.99
CA TRP A 198 -9.32 7.38 2.15
C TRP A 198 -9.68 6.84 0.77
N ASP A 199 -10.79 7.28 0.19
CA ASP A 199 -11.14 6.91 -1.18
C ASP A 199 -10.85 8.09 -2.12
N LEU A 200 -9.98 7.86 -3.11
CA LEU A 200 -9.62 8.82 -4.14
C LEU A 200 -10.54 8.63 -5.35
N PRO A 201 -11.36 9.63 -5.73
CA PRO A 201 -12.30 9.50 -6.83
C PRO A 201 -11.64 9.11 -8.16
N GLU A 202 -10.50 9.74 -8.49
CA GLU A 202 -9.75 9.48 -9.72
C GLU A 202 -8.25 9.63 -9.46
N SER A 203 -7.47 8.65 -9.91
CA SER A 203 -6.01 8.69 -9.92
C SER A 203 -5.47 8.25 -11.28
N LEU A 204 -4.45 8.97 -11.76
CA LEU A 204 -3.68 8.63 -12.96
C LEU A 204 -2.21 8.78 -12.63
N SER A 205 -1.40 7.79 -12.98
CA SER A 205 0.04 7.85 -12.80
C SER A 205 0.81 7.22 -13.94
N LEU A 206 1.96 7.80 -14.25
CA LEU A 206 2.92 7.28 -15.20
C LEU A 206 4.30 7.31 -14.55
N ASP A 207 4.92 6.15 -14.37
CA ASP A 207 6.22 6.01 -13.73
C ASP A 207 7.19 5.29 -14.68
N CYS A 208 8.45 5.73 -14.69
CA CYS A 208 9.56 5.14 -15.42
C CYS A 208 10.73 4.91 -14.47
N THR A 209 11.17 3.65 -14.35
CA THR A 209 12.30 3.23 -13.50
C THR A 209 13.44 2.68 -14.33
N SER A 210 14.68 3.03 -14.01
CA SER A 210 15.86 2.39 -14.59
C SER A 210 16.06 0.97 -14.04
N LYS A 211 16.54 0.05 -14.88
CA LYS A 211 16.86 -1.33 -14.47
C LYS A 211 18.17 -1.36 -13.65
N PHE A 212 18.12 -1.98 -12.47
CA PHE A 212 19.23 -2.00 -11.49
C PHE A 212 20.41 -2.91 -11.88
N ASP A 213 20.26 -3.73 -12.92
CA ASP A 213 21.16 -4.87 -13.19
C ASP A 213 22.59 -4.48 -13.64
N ARG A 214 22.82 -3.22 -14.02
CA ARG A 214 24.13 -2.74 -14.52
C ARG A 214 24.74 -1.57 -13.74
N SER A 215 24.00 -0.94 -12.83
CA SER A 215 24.49 0.19 -12.04
C SER A 215 23.98 0.14 -10.60
N PRO A 216 24.82 0.43 -9.59
CA PRO A 216 24.37 0.56 -8.20
C PRO A 216 23.51 1.81 -7.98
N LEU A 217 23.32 2.61 -9.03
CA LEU A 217 22.49 3.80 -9.11
C LEU A 217 21.21 3.46 -9.87
N SER A 218 20.05 3.76 -9.29
CA SER A 218 18.78 3.74 -10.01
C SER A 218 18.10 5.10 -9.95
N TYR A 219 17.52 5.52 -11.07
CA TYR A 219 16.64 6.68 -11.10
C TYR A 219 15.19 6.28 -11.38
N ARG A 220 14.28 7.10 -10.87
CA ARG A 220 12.84 6.97 -11.15
C ARG A 220 12.26 8.35 -11.44
N VAL A 221 11.50 8.42 -12.53
CA VAL A 221 10.73 9.62 -12.92
C VAL A 221 9.27 9.22 -12.95
N GLY A 222 8.38 10.07 -12.44
CA GLY A 222 6.96 9.83 -12.66
C GLY A 222 6.11 11.07 -12.56
N LEU A 223 4.91 10.94 -13.10
CA LEU A 223 3.89 11.97 -13.21
C LEU A 223 2.60 11.42 -12.60
N GLN A 224 1.93 12.22 -11.76
CA GLN A 224 0.66 11.84 -11.17
C GLN A 224 -0.35 12.97 -11.31
N LYS A 225 -1.57 12.61 -11.73
CA LYS A 225 -2.75 13.47 -11.71
C LYS A 225 -3.78 12.87 -10.77
N ARG A 226 -4.25 13.64 -9.80
CA ARG A 226 -5.26 13.19 -8.83
C ARG A 226 -6.37 14.20 -8.68
N ARG A 227 -7.59 13.71 -8.52
CA ARG A 227 -8.77 14.52 -8.22
C ARG A 227 -9.12 14.39 -6.74
N LYS A 228 -9.23 15.52 -6.03
CA LYS A 228 -9.71 15.58 -4.64
C LYS A 228 -11.09 16.20 -4.57
N VAL A 229 -11.85 15.76 -3.56
CA VAL A 229 -13.10 16.38 -3.11
C VAL A 229 -12.83 16.88 -1.69
N ARG A 230 -12.97 18.19 -1.44
CA ARG A 230 -12.94 18.72 -0.07
C ARG A 230 -14.24 18.31 0.63
N THR A 231 -14.14 17.62 1.76
CA THR A 231 -15.30 17.17 2.56
C THR A 231 -15.47 17.93 3.87
N ASN A 232 -15.00 19.17 3.96
CA ASN A 232 -15.26 20.04 5.11
C ASN A 232 -15.72 21.41 4.62
N ALA A 233 -17.00 21.53 4.28
CA ALA A 233 -17.74 22.76 4.47
C ALA A 233 -19.07 22.34 5.10
N SER A 234 -19.34 22.84 6.31
CA SER A 234 -20.68 22.86 6.88
C SER A 234 -21.68 23.31 5.81
N CYS A 235 -22.83 22.64 5.74
CA CYS A 235 -23.99 22.92 4.89
C CYS A 235 -23.92 24.27 4.15
N ASP A 236 -23.62 24.23 2.84
CA ASP A 236 -24.02 25.17 1.77
C ASP A 236 -22.93 25.48 0.72
N GLU A 237 -21.67 25.05 0.88
CA GLU A 237 -20.64 25.24 -0.16
C GLU A 237 -20.30 23.95 -0.94
N GLU A 238 -20.35 24.02 -2.28
CA GLU A 238 -19.97 22.92 -3.17
C GLU A 238 -18.50 22.51 -2.96
N PRO A 239 -18.17 21.20 -3.01
CA PRO A 239 -16.81 20.74 -2.77
C PRO A 239 -15.85 21.29 -3.84
N GLU A 240 -14.90 22.13 -3.43
CA GLU A 240 -13.86 22.62 -4.33
C GLU A 240 -13.08 21.43 -4.93
N ARG A 241 -13.05 21.39 -6.26
CA ARG A 241 -12.33 20.37 -7.03
C ARG A 241 -10.88 20.81 -7.19
N CYS A 242 -9.98 20.09 -6.54
CA CYS A 242 -8.54 20.29 -6.72
C CYS A 242 -7.97 19.13 -7.53
N ILE A 243 -7.34 19.47 -8.66
CA ILE A 243 -6.52 18.56 -9.44
C ILE A 243 -5.07 18.84 -9.04
N ALA A 244 -4.31 17.81 -8.66
CA ALA A 244 -2.88 17.98 -8.44
C ALA A 244 -2.09 17.24 -9.50
N ALA A 245 -1.20 17.95 -10.19
CA ALA A 245 -0.19 17.37 -11.04
C ALA A 245 1.13 17.35 -10.27
N GLN A 246 1.76 16.18 -10.18
CA GLN A 246 3.00 16.00 -9.44
C GLN A 246 4.02 15.26 -10.29
N ALA A 247 5.27 15.71 -10.26
CA ALA A 247 6.39 15.05 -10.91
C ALA A 247 7.53 14.84 -9.92
N ALA A 248 8.12 13.65 -9.85
CA ALA A 248 9.27 13.41 -9.00
C ALA A 248 10.42 12.76 -9.74
N VAL A 249 11.63 13.07 -9.29
CA VAL A 249 12.86 12.39 -9.68
C VAL A 249 13.54 11.91 -8.41
N GLN A 250 13.92 10.63 -8.37
CA GLN A 250 14.65 10.06 -7.25
C GLN A 250 15.87 9.31 -7.74
N VAL A 251 16.99 9.47 -7.03
CA VAL A 251 18.22 8.70 -7.21
C VAL A 251 18.44 7.84 -5.98
N GLN A 252 18.75 6.56 -6.18
CA GLN A 252 18.97 5.61 -5.10
C GLN A 252 20.32 4.91 -5.26
N HIS A 253 20.99 4.70 -4.13
CA HIS A 253 22.24 3.97 -4.02
C HIS A 253 22.14 2.90 -2.91
N LYS A 254 22.64 1.70 -3.21
CA LYS A 254 22.65 0.59 -2.26
C LYS A 254 24.04 -0.02 -2.17
N ALA A 255 24.64 0.04 -0.99
CA ALA A 255 25.95 -0.51 -0.71
C ALA A 255 25.84 -1.74 0.19
N CYS A 256 26.56 -2.81 -0.14
CA CYS A 256 26.68 -4.00 0.70
C CYS A 256 28.09 -4.01 1.29
N PHE A 257 28.22 -3.66 2.57
CA PHE A 257 29.53 -3.56 3.24
C PHE A 257 30.09 -4.91 3.63
N TRP A 258 29.21 -5.82 4.01
CA TRP A 258 29.61 -7.17 4.39
C TRP A 258 28.63 -8.17 3.85
N ARG A 259 29.16 -9.24 3.28
CA ARG A 259 28.41 -10.43 2.88
C ARG A 259 29.32 -11.62 3.16
N ARG A 260 28.88 -12.55 4.00
CA ARG A 260 29.61 -13.81 4.13
C ARG A 260 29.43 -14.58 2.83
N ALA A 261 30.53 -15.07 2.25
CA ALA A 261 30.47 -15.95 1.10
C ALA A 261 29.51 -17.11 1.42
N ALA A 262 28.57 -17.39 0.50
CA ALA A 262 27.80 -18.62 0.57
C ALA A 262 28.83 -19.75 0.64
N GLN A 263 28.84 -20.52 1.73
CA GLN A 263 29.81 -21.58 1.89
C GLN A 263 29.45 -22.63 0.84
N ALA A 264 30.25 -22.72 -0.21
CA ALA A 264 30.09 -23.71 -1.28
C ALA A 264 29.86 -25.09 -0.66
N ALA A 265 28.93 -25.85 -1.23
CA ALA A 265 28.61 -27.20 -0.80
C ALA A 265 29.91 -27.95 -0.52
N THR A 266 30.06 -28.46 0.70
CA THR A 266 31.24 -29.20 1.10
C THR A 266 31.45 -30.36 0.12
N PRO A 267 32.71 -30.67 -0.25
CA PRO A 267 33.00 -31.83 -1.07
C PRO A 267 32.42 -33.08 -0.40
N LYS A 268 31.83 -33.96 -1.21
CA LYS A 268 31.17 -35.20 -0.79
C LYS A 268 32.07 -35.96 0.21
N GLY A 269 31.62 -36.08 1.46
CA GLY A 269 32.27 -36.98 2.42
C GLY A 269 32.28 -36.52 3.87
N THR A 270 32.11 -35.23 4.18
CA THR A 270 32.20 -34.75 5.58
C THR A 270 31.04 -33.82 5.96
N ALA A 271 30.30 -34.26 6.99
CA ALA A 271 29.19 -33.62 7.70
C ALA A 271 27.95 -33.23 6.87
N THR A 272 26.84 -33.91 7.16
CA THR A 272 25.46 -33.65 6.70
C THR A 272 24.95 -32.28 7.16
N ARG A 273 25.36 -31.19 6.52
CA ARG A 273 24.79 -29.86 6.80
C ARG A 273 23.40 -29.77 6.19
N ARG A 274 22.40 -29.46 7.02
CA ARG A 274 21.02 -29.24 6.54
C ARG A 274 20.97 -28.03 5.60
N PRO A 275 20.24 -28.09 4.48
CA PRO A 275 20.03 -26.92 3.64
C PRO A 275 19.31 -25.83 4.43
N PRO A 276 19.57 -24.54 4.15
CA PRO A 276 18.87 -23.45 4.81
C PRO A 276 17.36 -23.54 4.52
N TYR A 277 16.53 -23.14 5.49
CA TYR A 277 15.08 -23.13 5.31
C TYR A 277 14.61 -22.13 4.24
N GLY A 278 15.48 -21.19 3.81
CA GLY A 278 15.20 -20.29 2.70
C GLY A 278 16.47 -19.81 1.99
N ALA A 279 16.53 -20.01 0.66
CA ALA A 279 17.70 -19.70 -0.17
C ALA A 279 18.14 -18.22 -0.11
N VAL A 280 17.17 -17.29 -0.07
CA VAL A 280 17.46 -15.83 -0.03
C VAL A 280 17.97 -15.38 1.35
N LEU A 281 17.77 -16.19 2.39
CA LEU A 281 18.11 -15.85 3.79
C LEU A 281 19.41 -16.51 4.26
N GLU A 282 20.08 -17.27 3.39
CA GLU A 282 21.29 -18.02 3.72
C GLU A 282 22.50 -17.11 3.98
N THR A 283 22.61 -16.01 3.23
CA THR A 283 23.80 -15.15 3.30
C THR A 283 23.60 -14.02 4.31
N PRO A 284 24.31 -14.05 5.45
CA PRO A 284 24.30 -12.92 6.37
C PRO A 284 24.97 -11.73 5.68
N ARG A 285 24.38 -10.56 5.87
CA ARG A 285 24.77 -9.34 5.17
C ARG A 285 24.53 -8.09 5.98
N LEU A 286 25.42 -7.12 5.80
CA LEU A 286 25.27 -5.75 6.23
C LEU A 286 25.16 -4.88 4.98
N ALA A 287 24.01 -4.22 4.83
CA ALA A 287 23.74 -3.35 3.70
C ALA A 287 23.18 -2.02 4.16
N LEU A 288 23.57 -0.97 3.45
CA LEU A 288 23.06 0.38 3.59
C LEU A 288 22.35 0.78 2.30
N ASP A 289 21.20 1.39 2.47
CA ASP A 289 20.30 1.87 1.41
C ASP A 289 20.12 3.36 1.62
N MET A 290 20.39 4.17 0.59
CA MET A 290 20.18 5.60 0.64
C MET A 290 19.55 6.08 -0.65
N GLY A 291 18.79 7.16 -0.57
CA GLY A 291 18.36 7.84 -1.78
C GLY A 291 17.71 9.16 -1.48
N VAL A 292 17.88 10.06 -2.45
CA VAL A 292 17.45 11.45 -2.39
C VAL A 292 16.64 11.73 -3.66
N GLY A 293 15.62 12.57 -3.54
CA GLY A 293 14.77 12.95 -4.65
C GLY A 293 14.21 14.34 -4.48
N ALA A 294 13.70 14.85 -5.60
CA ALA A 294 12.98 16.11 -5.68
C ALA A 294 11.57 15.84 -6.22
N LEU A 295 10.61 16.60 -5.71
CA LEU A 295 9.20 16.55 -6.05
C LEU A 295 8.77 17.94 -6.49
N LEU A 296 8.16 18.04 -7.66
CA LEU A 296 7.48 19.22 -8.16
C LEU A 296 5.98 18.95 -8.08
N SER A 297 5.23 19.86 -7.48
CA SER A 297 3.77 19.72 -7.30
C SER A 297 3.07 21.01 -7.67
N CYS A 298 2.09 20.89 -8.57
CA CYS A 298 1.29 21.97 -9.11
C CYS A 298 -0.19 21.70 -8.80
N PRO A 299 -0.77 22.39 -7.79
CA PRO A 299 -2.21 22.42 -7.62
C PRO A 299 -2.86 23.21 -8.76
N ILE A 300 -3.78 22.54 -9.45
CA ILE A 300 -4.65 23.08 -10.49
C ILE A 300 -6.05 23.14 -9.87
N SER A 301 -6.52 24.35 -9.60
CA SER A 301 -7.91 24.55 -9.15
C SER A 301 -8.76 24.97 -10.34
N SER A 302 -9.91 24.33 -10.52
CA SER A 302 -10.97 24.88 -11.36
C SER A 302 -11.87 25.73 -10.47
N GLY A 303 -11.80 27.06 -10.58
CA GLY A 303 -12.82 27.93 -10.00
C GLY A 303 -14.13 27.76 -10.76
N VAL A 304 -15.26 27.65 -10.06
CA VAL A 304 -16.59 27.47 -10.68
C VAL A 304 -17.05 28.76 -11.42
N GLN A 305 -16.46 29.92 -11.10
CA GLN A 305 -16.91 31.22 -11.58
C GLN A 305 -16.12 31.79 -12.77
N ASP A 306 -14.96 31.21 -13.11
CA ASP A 306 -14.18 31.61 -14.29
C ASP A 306 -13.75 30.36 -15.06
N ARG A 307 -14.07 30.30 -16.36
CA ARG A 307 -13.69 29.20 -17.28
C ARG A 307 -12.17 29.05 -17.49
N LEU A 308 -11.35 29.73 -16.70
CA LEU A 308 -9.90 29.71 -16.75
C LEU A 308 -9.36 28.73 -15.70
N VAL A 309 -8.73 27.65 -16.18
CA VAL A 309 -7.93 26.75 -15.35
C VAL A 309 -6.69 27.52 -14.89
N GLY A 310 -6.69 27.96 -13.63
CA GLY A 310 -5.55 28.68 -13.03
C GLY A 310 -4.57 27.74 -12.33
N ILE A 311 -3.27 27.94 -12.57
CA ILE A 311 -2.20 27.31 -11.78
C ILE A 311 -2.02 28.16 -10.52
N LYS A 312 -2.37 27.61 -9.34
CA LYS A 312 -2.32 28.35 -8.06
C LYS A 312 -0.89 28.51 -7.49
N GLY A 313 0.09 27.88 -8.12
CA GLY A 313 1.51 27.95 -7.76
C GLY A 313 2.24 26.66 -8.09
N VAL A 314 3.57 26.71 -8.13
CA VAL A 314 4.44 25.53 -8.27
C VAL A 314 5.21 25.39 -6.97
N SER A 315 5.10 24.22 -6.34
CA SER A 315 5.86 23.88 -5.13
C SER A 315 6.96 22.89 -5.48
N VAL A 316 8.14 23.11 -4.92
CA VAL A 316 9.29 22.19 -5.03
C VAL A 316 9.62 21.68 -3.64
N GLY A 317 9.54 20.37 -3.45
CA GLY A 317 9.88 19.66 -2.24
C GLY A 317 11.09 18.76 -2.45
N GLN A 318 11.88 18.56 -1.40
CA GLN A 318 12.96 17.58 -1.37
C GLN A 318 12.57 16.45 -0.43
N PHE A 319 12.97 15.23 -0.78
CA PHE A 319 12.76 14.06 0.06
C PHE A 319 13.96 13.12 0.02
N GLY A 320 14.14 12.35 1.07
CA GLY A 320 15.26 11.45 1.23
C GLY A 320 14.99 10.31 2.19
N HIS A 321 15.78 9.26 2.07
CA HIS A 321 15.78 8.16 3.03
C HIS A 321 17.17 7.60 3.24
N LEU A 322 17.37 7.08 4.44
CA LEU A 322 18.56 6.35 4.86
C LEU A 322 18.09 5.08 5.57
N GLY A 323 18.62 3.93 5.18
CA GLY A 323 18.26 2.64 5.76
C GLY A 323 19.49 1.77 5.98
N ALA A 324 19.53 1.10 7.12
CA ALA A 324 20.51 0.08 7.45
C ALA A 324 19.81 -1.27 7.62
N THR A 325 20.41 -2.32 7.08
CA THR A 325 19.95 -3.70 7.26
C THR A 325 21.11 -4.57 7.73
N LEU A 326 20.96 -5.13 8.92
CA LEU A 326 21.86 -6.13 9.48
C LEU A 326 21.13 -7.48 9.50
N GLN A 327 21.74 -8.49 8.90
CA GLN A 327 21.27 -9.87 8.92
C GLN A 327 22.38 -10.77 9.45
N LEU A 328 22.09 -11.44 10.56
CA LEU A 328 22.95 -12.40 11.23
C LEU A 328 22.35 -13.79 11.08
N GLY A 329 23.23 -14.79 10.96
CA GLY A 329 22.82 -16.19 10.83
C GLY A 329 22.61 -16.69 9.41
N SER A 330 22.51 -18.01 9.29
CA SER A 330 22.35 -18.71 8.00
C SER A 330 20.99 -19.37 7.81
N PHE A 331 20.09 -19.23 8.79
CA PHE A 331 18.73 -19.82 8.78
C PHE A 331 18.72 -21.31 8.42
N SER A 332 19.69 -22.06 8.96
CA SER A 332 19.90 -23.49 8.72
C SER A 332 19.82 -24.34 10.00
N ARG A 333 20.05 -23.74 11.18
CA ARG A 333 19.88 -24.43 12.46
C ARG A 333 18.43 -24.43 12.92
N LEU A 334 18.11 -25.35 13.82
CA LEU A 334 16.76 -25.55 14.34
C LEU A 334 16.25 -24.42 15.23
N LEU A 335 17.11 -23.70 15.93
CA LEU A 335 16.71 -22.68 16.90
C LEU A 335 17.65 -21.48 16.78
N CYS A 336 17.06 -20.28 16.82
CA CYS A 336 17.76 -18.99 16.98
C CYS A 336 19.00 -18.77 16.08
N ASP A 337 19.04 -19.33 14.86
CA ASP A 337 20.14 -19.07 13.91
C ASP A 337 20.01 -17.66 13.34
N TYR A 338 18.80 -17.27 12.97
CA TYR A 338 18.56 -16.07 12.17
C TYR A 338 18.02 -14.90 12.99
N THR A 339 18.69 -13.77 12.89
CA THR A 339 18.24 -12.47 13.41
C THR A 339 18.46 -11.42 12.32
N LYS A 340 17.42 -10.64 12.03
CA LYS A 340 17.51 -9.51 11.10
C LYS A 340 16.93 -8.26 11.75
N VAL A 341 17.73 -7.21 11.72
CA VAL A 341 17.34 -5.87 12.15
C VAL A 341 17.41 -4.96 10.93
N CYS A 342 16.36 -4.18 10.71
CA CYS A 342 16.38 -3.13 9.70
C CYS A 342 15.78 -1.86 10.28
N VAL A 343 16.51 -0.77 10.11
CA VAL A 343 16.09 0.56 10.51
C VAL A 343 16.11 1.43 9.28
N ARG A 344 15.06 2.23 9.07
CA ARG A 344 14.96 3.19 7.97
C ARG A 344 14.41 4.51 8.49
N LEU A 345 15.13 5.58 8.20
CA LEU A 345 14.71 6.96 8.39
C LEU A 345 14.28 7.52 7.03
N ALA A 346 13.09 8.09 6.95
CA ALA A 346 12.64 8.87 5.80
C ALA A 346 12.32 10.29 6.23
N THR A 347 12.73 11.24 5.41
CA THR A 347 12.56 12.67 5.62
C THR A 347 12.09 13.30 4.31
N GLY A 348 11.34 14.39 4.38
CA GLY A 348 10.98 15.15 3.20
C GLY A 348 9.54 15.61 3.21
N ALA A 349 9.34 16.84 2.75
CA ALA A 349 8.05 17.49 2.73
C ALA A 349 7.11 16.80 1.73
N PRO A 350 5.94 16.29 2.18
CA PRO A 350 4.80 16.31 1.29
C PRO A 350 4.51 17.79 0.95
N PRO A 351 4.20 18.13 -0.31
CA PRO A 351 3.83 19.49 -0.66
C PRO A 351 2.60 19.89 0.16
N ALA A 352 2.62 21.15 0.63
CA ALA A 352 1.77 21.71 1.69
C ALA A 352 0.25 21.51 1.49
N ASP A 353 -0.23 21.20 0.28
CA ASP A 353 -1.66 21.11 -0.04
C ASP A 353 -2.23 19.68 -0.11
N LEU A 354 -1.40 18.63 0.03
CA LEU A 354 -1.84 17.28 -0.34
C LEU A 354 -1.91 16.24 0.78
N SER A 355 -1.23 16.46 1.91
CA SER A 355 -1.25 15.53 3.06
C SER A 355 -1.82 16.13 4.34
N ALA A 356 -1.99 17.45 4.41
CA ALA A 356 -2.67 18.08 5.52
C ALA A 356 -4.18 17.76 5.41
N PRO A 357 -4.83 17.21 6.46
CA PRO A 357 -6.24 17.49 6.63
C PRO A 357 -6.36 19.01 6.64
N LEU A 358 -7.27 19.55 5.84
CA LEU A 358 -7.61 20.98 5.91
C LEU A 358 -8.23 21.22 7.29
N GLY A 359 -7.35 21.42 8.29
CA GLY A 359 -7.69 22.08 9.53
C GLY A 359 -8.06 23.52 9.20
N ASN A 360 -9.04 24.03 9.94
CA ASN A 360 -9.72 25.30 9.74
C ASN A 360 -8.82 26.39 9.14
N SER A 361 -9.22 26.89 7.96
CA SER A 361 -8.63 28.04 7.28
C SER A 361 -8.69 29.37 8.06
N ASP A 362 -9.19 29.36 9.30
CA ASP A 362 -9.21 30.51 10.19
C ASP A 362 -7.83 30.85 10.76
N GLU A 363 -6.89 29.90 10.85
CA GLU A 363 -5.51 30.22 11.24
C GLU A 363 -4.72 30.88 10.10
N LEU A 364 -5.01 30.54 8.83
CA LEU A 364 -4.37 31.21 7.69
C LEU A 364 -4.99 32.59 7.38
N ARG A 365 -6.29 32.80 7.64
CA ARG A 365 -6.93 34.10 7.39
C ARG A 365 -6.60 35.16 8.44
N ARG A 366 -6.34 34.79 9.70
CA ARG A 366 -5.99 35.78 10.74
C ARG A 366 -4.61 36.40 10.54
N THR A 367 -3.69 35.72 9.88
CA THR A 367 -2.37 36.28 9.53
C THR A 367 -2.40 37.26 8.35
N SER A 368 -3.54 37.42 7.67
CA SER A 368 -3.66 38.28 6.47
C SER A 368 -4.25 39.66 6.74
N ALA A 369 -4.63 39.97 7.99
CA ALA A 369 -5.29 41.22 8.35
C ALA A 369 -4.39 42.24 9.09
N HIS A 370 -3.09 41.99 9.18
CA HIS A 370 -2.14 42.94 9.76
C HIS A 370 -0.92 43.13 8.87
N GLY A 371 -0.86 44.31 8.23
CA GLY A 371 0.39 45.01 7.95
C GLY A 371 1.15 44.57 6.71
N GLU A 372 1.19 45.46 5.74
CA GLU A 372 2.10 45.47 4.59
C GLU A 372 3.58 45.40 5.03
N ALA A 373 4.13 44.21 5.24
CA ALA A 373 5.56 44.02 5.44
C ALA A 373 6.05 42.56 5.25
N MET A 374 5.72 41.86 4.14
CA MET A 374 6.50 40.67 3.75
C MET A 374 6.33 40.25 2.28
N ARG A 375 6.57 41.18 1.34
CA ARG A 375 6.97 40.83 -0.04
C ARG A 375 8.47 40.54 -0.05
N ARG A 376 8.88 39.40 0.52
CA ARG A 376 10.19 38.74 0.42
C ARG A 376 10.15 37.55 1.38
N ASP A 377 9.77 36.39 0.85
CA ASP A 377 10.27 35.08 1.25
C ASP A 377 9.66 34.00 0.35
N ALA A 378 10.02 34.08 -0.93
CA ALA A 378 10.19 32.90 -1.78
C ALA A 378 11.63 32.37 -1.58
N THR A 379 12.08 32.28 -0.32
CA THR A 379 13.42 31.86 0.09
C THR A 379 13.43 30.38 0.37
N ILE A 380 14.31 29.74 -0.38
CA ILE A 380 14.86 28.40 -0.23
C ILE A 380 15.40 28.24 1.21
N GLY A 381 14.74 27.46 2.08
CA GLY A 381 15.20 27.14 3.44
C GLY A 381 14.15 26.33 4.24
N PRO A 382 14.51 25.38 5.12
CA PRO A 382 13.80 24.11 5.18
C PRO A 382 12.76 24.07 6.31
N ARG A 383 11.47 23.99 5.97
CA ARG A 383 10.52 23.31 6.86
C ARG A 383 10.72 21.80 6.65
N LEU A 384 11.64 21.20 7.41
CA LEU A 384 11.81 19.74 7.47
C LEU A 384 10.50 19.14 7.99
N ALA A 385 9.74 18.56 7.07
CA ALA A 385 8.56 17.80 7.39
C ALA A 385 8.90 16.52 8.16
N ASN A 386 7.91 16.11 8.96
CA ASN A 386 7.75 14.87 9.71
C ASN A 386 8.78 13.79 9.35
N HIS A 387 9.71 13.55 10.28
CA HIS A 387 10.66 12.45 10.14
C HIS A 387 9.95 11.15 10.51
N THR A 388 10.03 10.17 9.63
CA THR A 388 9.42 8.86 9.86
C THR A 388 10.51 7.84 10.07
N LEU A 389 10.49 7.19 11.22
CA LEU A 389 11.39 6.08 11.55
C LEU A 389 10.62 4.78 11.43
N THR A 390 11.14 3.85 10.63
CA THR A 390 10.62 2.50 10.53
C THR A 390 11.65 1.51 11.05
N ALA A 391 11.26 0.73 12.05
CA ALA A 391 12.07 -0.34 12.61
C ALA A 391 11.43 -1.70 12.29
N THR A 392 12.25 -2.67 11.91
CA THR A 392 11.85 -4.04 11.63
C THR A 392 12.79 -4.99 12.37
N LEU A 393 12.22 -5.88 13.17
CA LEU A 393 12.90 -6.99 13.81
C LEU A 393 12.35 -8.30 13.25
N SER A 394 13.23 -9.24 12.92
CA SER A 394 12.83 -10.59 12.53
C SER A 394 13.74 -11.61 13.21
N GLN A 395 13.15 -12.57 13.91
CA GLN A 395 13.85 -13.56 14.71
C GLN A 395 13.34 -14.96 14.39
N GLN A 396 14.24 -15.89 14.07
CA GLN A 396 13.87 -17.30 13.98
C GLN A 396 13.51 -17.83 15.36
N ILE A 397 12.33 -18.46 15.43
CA ILE A 397 11.82 -19.08 16.65
C ILE A 397 12.26 -20.54 16.64
N VAL A 398 11.74 -21.32 15.67
CA VAL A 398 12.02 -22.75 15.56
C VAL A 398 11.90 -23.22 14.11
N GLY A 399 12.86 -24.00 13.65
CA GLY A 399 12.95 -24.55 12.30
C GLY A 399 12.66 -23.48 11.23
N PRO A 400 11.67 -23.69 10.34
CA PRO A 400 11.32 -22.74 9.30
C PRO A 400 10.48 -21.54 9.77
N VAL A 401 10.15 -21.44 11.07
CA VAL A 401 9.23 -20.44 11.63
C VAL A 401 10.01 -19.22 12.13
N ARG A 402 9.56 -18.04 11.72
CA ARG A 402 10.16 -16.75 12.07
C ARG A 402 9.12 -15.77 12.58
N GLY A 403 9.35 -15.24 13.77
CA GLY A 403 8.60 -14.10 14.29
C GLY A 403 9.12 -12.79 13.72
N ARG A 404 8.22 -11.85 13.47
CA ARG A 404 8.53 -10.54 12.92
C ARG A 404 7.69 -9.47 13.58
N MET A 405 8.33 -8.33 13.83
CA MET A 405 7.69 -7.13 14.36
C MET A 405 8.15 -5.93 13.54
N GLU A 406 7.21 -5.08 13.16
CA GLU A 406 7.47 -3.83 12.47
C GLU A 406 6.74 -2.69 13.16
N ALA A 407 7.44 -1.59 13.39
CA ALA A 407 6.90 -0.39 14.02
C ALA A 407 7.33 0.85 13.24
N ARG A 408 6.40 1.79 13.10
CA ARG A 408 6.62 3.12 12.52
C ARG A 408 6.40 4.19 13.57
N PHE A 409 7.32 5.13 13.63
CA PHE A 409 7.30 6.28 14.52
C PHE A 409 7.30 7.58 13.71
N SER A 410 6.50 8.55 14.13
CA SER A 410 6.63 9.95 13.70
C SER A 410 7.51 10.67 14.71
N MET A 411 8.43 11.48 14.20
CA MET A 411 9.27 12.37 14.99
C MET A 411 9.03 13.79 14.50
N ASP A 412 8.50 14.61 15.39
CA ASP A 412 8.28 16.03 15.11
C ASP A 412 9.61 16.77 15.19
N PRO A 413 9.83 17.78 14.32
CA PRO A 413 11.03 18.59 14.38
C PRO A 413 11.13 19.29 15.73
N MET A 414 12.35 19.45 16.25
CA MET A 414 12.60 20.20 17.49
C MET A 414 12.07 21.64 17.32
N GLU A 415 11.06 22.02 18.10
CA GLU A 415 10.75 23.43 18.30
C GLU A 415 11.88 24.10 19.07
N SER A 416 12.18 25.35 18.73
CA SER A 416 13.31 26.13 19.25
C SER A 416 13.19 26.54 20.72
N ASN A 417 12.29 25.94 21.50
CA ASN A 417 12.11 26.22 22.92
C ASN A 417 12.82 25.14 23.77
N PRO A 418 13.96 25.48 24.43
CA PRO A 418 14.78 24.53 25.18
C PRO A 418 14.16 24.07 26.52
N SER A 419 12.99 24.56 26.91
CA SER A 419 12.35 24.29 28.21
C SER A 419 11.18 23.29 28.17
N ALA A 420 10.81 22.77 26.98
CA ALA A 420 9.69 21.82 26.83
C ALA A 420 10.01 20.59 25.97
N SER A 421 11.29 20.30 25.71
CA SER A 421 11.70 19.37 24.64
C SER A 421 11.99 17.93 25.11
N LEU A 422 10.95 17.23 25.57
CA LEU A 422 10.91 15.78 25.34
C LEU A 422 10.41 15.58 23.91
N GLN A 423 11.29 15.15 23.01
CA GLN A 423 10.96 14.77 21.64
C GLN A 423 9.74 13.84 21.66
N GLN A 424 8.58 14.31 21.18
CA GLN A 424 7.36 13.50 21.20
C GLN A 424 7.42 12.46 20.08
N VAL A 425 8.06 11.33 20.36
CA VAL A 425 8.07 10.18 19.45
C VAL A 425 6.71 9.51 19.52
N LYS A 426 5.90 9.69 18.47
CA LYS A 426 4.55 9.11 18.40
C LYS A 426 4.58 7.82 17.58
N VAL A 427 4.16 6.71 18.18
CA VAL A 427 3.94 5.44 17.45
C VAL A 427 2.77 5.63 16.50
N MET A 428 3.01 5.48 15.20
CA MET A 428 1.98 5.59 14.16
C MET A 428 1.32 4.25 13.90
N GLU A 429 2.12 3.22 13.67
CA GLU A 429 1.63 1.94 13.16
C GLU A 429 2.52 0.81 13.66
N THR A 430 1.90 -0.27 14.14
CA THR A 430 2.60 -1.49 14.56
C THR A 430 1.99 -2.71 13.90
N VAL A 431 2.83 -3.66 13.52
CA VAL A 431 2.43 -4.93 12.89
C VAL A 431 3.28 -6.05 13.44
N TYR A 432 2.59 -7.13 13.81
CA TYR A 432 3.21 -8.38 14.20
C TYR A 432 2.96 -9.41 13.12
N GLY A 433 3.92 -10.29 12.88
CA GLY A 433 3.76 -11.35 11.89
C GLY A 433 4.60 -12.58 12.17
N VAL A 434 4.18 -13.67 11.56
CA VAL A 434 4.86 -14.97 11.58
C VAL A 434 5.02 -15.44 10.15
N ASP A 435 6.26 -15.74 9.78
CA ASP A 435 6.60 -16.30 8.47
C ASP A 435 7.00 -17.77 8.63
N VAL A 436 6.47 -18.65 7.78
CA VAL A 436 6.87 -20.06 7.68
C VAL A 436 7.42 -20.31 6.29
N CYS A 437 8.71 -20.64 6.20
CA CYS A 437 9.34 -21.01 4.94
C CYS A 437 9.04 -22.47 4.58
N LEU A 438 8.49 -22.70 3.40
CA LEU A 438 8.09 -24.05 2.98
C LEU A 438 9.24 -24.72 2.21
N PRO A 439 9.55 -26.01 2.47
CA PRO A 439 10.69 -26.72 1.87
C PRO A 439 10.45 -27.15 0.40
N VAL A 440 9.42 -26.61 -0.26
CA VAL A 440 9.14 -26.90 -1.67
C VAL A 440 10.24 -26.24 -2.51
N ARG A 441 10.64 -26.85 -3.64
CA ARG A 441 11.68 -26.36 -4.58
C ARG A 441 11.48 -24.94 -5.14
N GLY A 442 10.45 -24.23 -4.71
CA GLY A 442 10.17 -22.84 -5.01
C GLY A 442 10.17 -22.03 -3.72
N ALA A 443 10.73 -20.84 -3.79
CA ALA A 443 11.00 -19.92 -2.70
C ALA A 443 9.70 -19.33 -2.07
N MET A 444 8.79 -20.19 -1.61
CA MET A 444 7.45 -19.85 -1.11
C MET A 444 7.43 -19.83 0.42
N ARG A 445 6.72 -18.86 0.98
CA ARG A 445 6.49 -18.74 2.42
C ARG A 445 5.03 -18.43 2.72
N LEU A 446 4.52 -19.00 3.80
CA LEU A 446 3.26 -18.58 4.40
C LEU A 446 3.55 -17.43 5.35
N VAL A 447 2.85 -16.31 5.21
CA VAL A 447 2.99 -15.13 6.06
C VAL A 447 1.65 -14.84 6.69
N ALA A 448 1.59 -14.86 8.02
CA ALA A 448 0.46 -14.39 8.79
C ALA A 448 0.84 -13.08 9.51
N TRP A 449 -0.03 -12.10 9.52
CA TRP A 449 0.20 -10.84 10.22
C TRP A 449 -1.07 -10.31 10.89
N TYR A 450 -0.86 -9.51 11.92
CA TYR A 450 -1.90 -8.79 12.65
C TYR A 450 -1.42 -7.36 12.93
N SER A 451 -2.29 -6.38 12.67
CA SER A 451 -2.05 -4.99 13.01
C SER A 451 -3.08 -4.52 14.02
N PRO A 452 -2.68 -4.22 15.27
CA PRO A 452 -3.59 -3.65 16.26
C PRO A 452 -4.07 -2.26 15.86
N THR A 453 -3.24 -1.46 15.19
CA THR A 453 -3.59 -0.10 14.73
C THR A 453 -4.73 -0.12 13.71
N ARG A 454 -4.66 -1.04 12.73
CA ARG A 454 -5.71 -1.18 11.69
C ARG A 454 -6.86 -2.09 12.12
N GLN A 455 -6.69 -2.88 13.18
CA GLN A 455 -7.59 -3.96 13.59
C GLN A 455 -7.84 -4.96 12.45
N GLU A 456 -6.76 -5.36 11.79
CA GLU A 456 -6.77 -6.26 10.63
C GLU A 456 -5.81 -7.44 10.84
N ALA A 457 -6.20 -8.62 10.36
CA ALA A 457 -5.35 -9.80 10.34
C ALA A 457 -5.52 -10.60 9.05
N MET A 458 -4.45 -11.18 8.53
CA MET A 458 -4.52 -12.05 7.36
C MET A 458 -3.37 -13.05 7.32
N ALA A 459 -3.60 -14.19 6.66
CA ALA A 459 -2.57 -15.08 6.15
C ALA A 459 -2.53 -15.11 4.60
N GLU A 460 -1.33 -15.10 4.02
CA GLU A 460 -1.13 -15.22 2.58
C GLU A 460 0.15 -15.98 2.21
N PHE A 461 0.20 -16.52 0.99
CA PHE A 461 1.41 -17.08 0.41
C PHE A 461 2.20 -16.00 -0.31
N ARG A 462 3.49 -15.89 0.00
CA ARG A 462 4.42 -15.04 -0.74
C ARG A 462 5.45 -15.86 -1.45
N LEU A 463 5.67 -15.56 -2.72
CA LEU A 463 6.88 -15.95 -3.40
C LEU A 463 7.99 -14.98 -2.99
N LEU A 464 9.19 -15.49 -2.79
CA LEU A 464 10.38 -14.64 -2.72
C LEU A 464 10.55 -14.03 -4.12
N GLU A 465 10.50 -12.71 -4.19
CA GLU A 465 10.96 -11.96 -5.36
C GLU A 465 12.37 -12.48 -5.69
N SER A 466 12.49 -13.11 -6.87
CA SER A 466 13.76 -13.58 -7.43
C SER A 466 14.55 -12.43 -8.01
#